data_AF-A0A7J9HC02-F1
#
_entry.id   AF-A0A7J9HC02-F1
#
_cell.length_a   1.000
_cell.length_b   1.000
_cell.length_c   1.000
_cell.angle_alpha   90.00
_cell.angle_beta   90.00
_cell.angle_gamma   90.00
#
_symmetry.space_group_name_H-M   'P 1'
#
loop_
_entity.id
_entity.type
_entity.pdbx_description
1 polymer ?
#
loop_
_entity_poly.entity_id
_entity_poly.type
_entity_poly.pdbx_seq_one_letter_code
_entity_poly.pdbx_strand_id
1 'polypeptide(L)'
;MRILHKGRQPEKSLFFRYYQWILWFSFTLYFLTSFFITNKPITLSKPRASGSKLSLPSRVLFESVNKTSQQPYLKNPAMFKDLKIFIYELPSEYNENWLSNKRCSNHLFASEVAIHRALLNADDFRTFDPNEADLFFVPVYVSCNFSTVNGFPTIVHARSLLFSAIQFITKNYPFWNRSQGFDHIFVASHDYGACFHAMEDRAIDNGIPEFLMNSILLQTFGVNYKHPCQDVENVLIPPYISPEGIRKTLEKAPLTGNRDIMVFFRGKMEVHPKNVSGKFYSKRVRTEIWRRYKGDRRFYLQRHRFTGYQSEITRSVFCLCPLGWAPWSPRLVESVALGCVPVIIADGIRLPFSSAVKWSEISLTVAEREVGKLGQILEHVAATNLSTIQ
;
A
#
# COMPACT_ATOMS: atom_id res chain seq x y z
N MET A 1 38.84 3.45 49.94
CA MET A 1 40.13 3.26 49.25
C MET A 1 39.94 2.40 48.01
N ARG A 2 39.97 3.00 46.81
CA ARG A 2 40.26 2.30 45.54
C ARG A 2 40.80 3.32 44.55
N ILE A 3 41.94 2.96 43.97
CA ILE A 3 42.96 3.83 43.39
C ILE A 3 42.72 4.01 41.88
N LEU A 4 43.01 5.22 41.39
CA LEU A 4 43.06 5.66 39.99
C LEU A 4 44.12 4.90 39.18
N HIS A 5 43.78 4.45 37.98
CA HIS A 5 44.77 4.18 36.93
C HIS A 5 44.44 4.96 35.64
N LYS A 6 45.30 5.95 35.34
CA LYS A 6 45.39 6.69 34.08
C LYS A 6 46.16 5.82 33.06
N GLY A 7 45.54 5.52 31.92
CA GLY A 7 46.20 4.94 30.74
C GLY A 7 46.45 6.00 29.66
N ARG A 8 47.70 6.09 29.20
CA ARG A 8 48.23 6.99 28.15
C ARG A 8 47.82 6.45 26.76
N GLN A 9 47.33 7.30 25.86
CA GLN A 9 47.08 6.99 24.44
C GLN A 9 48.25 7.52 23.57
N PRO A 10 48.70 6.80 22.53
CA PRO A 10 49.79 7.23 21.67
C PRO A 10 49.34 8.23 20.59
N GLU A 11 50.12 9.28 20.37
CA GLU A 11 49.92 10.28 19.31
C GLU A 11 50.00 9.63 17.92
N LYS A 12 48.89 9.69 17.16
CA LYS A 12 48.88 9.33 15.74
C LYS A 12 49.41 10.50 14.91
N SER A 13 50.52 10.23 14.22
CA SER A 13 51.23 11.10 13.27
C SER A 13 50.30 11.98 12.40
N LEU A 14 50.62 13.28 12.38
CA LEU A 14 49.97 14.34 11.58
C LEU A 14 49.87 14.02 10.08
N PHE A 15 50.67 13.08 9.56
CA PHE A 15 50.63 12.66 8.15
C PHE A 15 49.33 11.94 7.75
N PHE A 16 48.65 11.26 8.67
CA PHE A 16 47.41 10.54 8.34
C PHE A 16 46.19 11.46 8.19
N ARG A 17 46.26 12.70 8.71
CA ARG A 17 45.14 13.66 8.71
C ARG A 17 44.89 14.29 7.35
N TYR A 18 45.89 14.36 6.48
CA TYR A 18 45.80 15.08 5.20
C TYR A 18 45.64 14.17 3.99
N TYR A 19 45.97 12.88 4.11
CA TYR A 19 45.85 11.92 3.00
C TYR A 19 44.39 11.75 2.50
N GLN A 20 43.42 11.76 3.42
CA GLN A 20 42.00 11.68 3.05
C GLN A 20 41.53 12.90 2.24
N TRP A 21 42.03 14.09 2.55
CA TRP A 21 41.69 15.31 1.82
C TRP A 21 42.30 15.34 0.42
N ILE A 22 43.53 14.85 0.26
CA ILE A 22 44.20 14.75 -1.05
C ILE A 22 43.46 13.77 -1.96
N LEU A 23 43.05 12.60 -1.44
CA LEU A 23 42.24 11.65 -2.20
C LEU A 23 40.88 12.24 -2.58
N TRP A 24 40.18 12.90 -1.65
CA TRP A 24 38.89 13.54 -1.93
C TRP A 24 39.00 14.62 -3.01
N PHE A 25 40.04 15.44 -2.95
CA PHE A 25 40.25 16.50 -3.95
C PHE A 25 40.57 15.91 -5.34
N SER A 26 41.39 14.86 -5.38
CA SER A 26 41.75 14.17 -6.63
C SER A 26 40.55 13.50 -7.29
N PHE A 27 39.68 12.84 -6.51
CA PHE A 27 38.45 12.23 -7.02
C PHE A 27 37.45 13.29 -7.50
N THR A 28 37.28 14.39 -6.76
CA THR A 28 36.35 15.46 -7.14
C THR A 28 36.78 16.12 -8.46
N LEU A 29 38.08 16.35 -8.63
CA LEU A 29 38.62 16.92 -9.87
C LEU A 29 38.47 15.98 -11.08
N TYR A 30 38.64 14.67 -10.88
CA TYR A 30 38.43 13.67 -11.94
C TYR A 30 36.97 13.61 -12.42
N PHE A 31 36.00 13.63 -11.50
CA PHE A 31 34.58 13.62 -11.86
C PHE A 31 34.13 14.93 -12.51
N LEU A 32 34.62 16.08 -12.03
CA LEU A 32 34.30 17.38 -12.64
C LEU A 32 34.85 17.47 -14.07
N THR A 33 36.09 17.05 -14.31
CA THR A 33 36.69 17.09 -15.65
C THR A 33 36.01 16.11 -16.61
N SER A 34 35.62 14.91 -16.15
CA SER A 34 34.84 13.98 -16.97
C SER A 34 33.44 14.49 -17.33
N PHE A 35 32.80 15.28 -16.45
CA PHE A 35 31.47 15.85 -16.70
C PHE A 35 31.49 16.92 -17.80
N PHE A 36 32.55 17.73 -17.88
CA PHE A 36 32.68 18.76 -18.92
C PHE A 36 33.15 18.21 -20.27
N ILE A 37 33.84 17.06 -20.30
CA ILE A 37 34.28 16.42 -21.56
C ILE A 37 33.11 15.71 -22.26
N THR A 38 32.10 15.24 -21.51
CA THR A 38 30.98 14.46 -22.06
C THR A 38 29.75 15.28 -22.46
N ASN A 39 29.61 16.52 -22.01
CA ASN A 39 28.44 17.35 -22.32
C ASN A 39 28.81 18.60 -23.14
N LYS A 40 28.73 18.50 -24.48
CA LYS A 40 28.60 19.69 -25.33
C LYS A 40 27.15 20.21 -25.27
N PRO A 41 26.92 21.53 -25.11
CA PRO A 41 25.57 22.08 -25.02
C PRO A 41 24.88 22.08 -26.40
N ILE A 42 23.66 21.55 -26.45
CA ILE A 42 22.77 21.60 -27.62
C ILE A 42 22.11 22.99 -27.67
N THR A 43 22.25 23.66 -28.82
CA THR A 43 21.63 24.95 -29.14
C THR A 43 20.13 24.82 -29.37
N LEU A 44 19.35 25.68 -28.73
CA LEU A 44 17.89 25.75 -28.82
C LEU A 44 17.45 26.65 -29.98
N SER A 45 16.69 26.12 -30.94
CA SER A 45 15.98 26.92 -31.94
C SER A 45 14.49 27.06 -31.58
N LYS A 46 14.03 28.31 -31.41
CA LYS A 46 12.61 28.69 -31.29
C LYS A 46 11.87 28.50 -32.62
N PRO A 47 10.53 28.32 -32.55
CA PRO A 47 9.69 29.24 -33.29
C PRO A 47 8.60 29.90 -32.43
N ARG A 48 8.21 31.07 -32.90
CA ARG A 48 7.24 32.01 -32.35
C ARG A 48 5.92 31.80 -33.09
N ALA A 49 4.80 31.65 -32.37
CA ALA A 49 3.48 31.96 -32.88
C ALA A 49 2.58 32.45 -31.73
N SER A 50 1.95 33.59 -32.00
CA SER A 50 1.07 34.39 -31.15
C SER A 50 -0.40 33.94 -31.32
N GLY A 51 -1.25 34.17 -30.31
CA GLY A 51 -2.69 34.33 -30.54
C GLY A 51 -3.64 33.63 -29.56
N SER A 52 -3.95 34.32 -28.46
CA SER A 52 -5.21 34.36 -27.69
C SER A 52 -6.29 33.26 -27.84
N LYS A 53 -6.67 32.64 -26.72
CA LYS A 53 -7.96 32.87 -26.00
C LYS A 53 -8.04 32.00 -24.75
N LEU A 54 -8.55 32.60 -23.66
CA LEU A 54 -8.91 31.95 -22.41
C LEU A 54 -9.97 30.87 -22.63
N SER A 55 -9.71 29.67 -22.11
CA SER A 55 -10.75 28.79 -21.57
C SER A 55 -10.06 27.82 -20.59
N LEU A 56 -10.38 27.94 -19.30
CA LEU A 56 -10.12 26.89 -18.32
C LEU A 56 -11.01 25.69 -18.66
N PRO A 57 -10.47 24.47 -18.67
CA PRO A 57 -11.23 23.32 -18.22
C PRO A 57 -10.49 22.67 -17.05
N SER A 58 -11.02 22.83 -15.83
CA SER A 58 -10.72 21.90 -14.74
C SER A 58 -11.29 20.54 -15.14
N ARG A 59 -10.47 19.69 -15.76
CA ARG A 59 -10.76 18.26 -15.87
C ARG A 59 -10.60 17.64 -14.48
N VAL A 60 -11.62 17.80 -13.64
CA VAL A 60 -12.03 16.72 -12.74
C VAL A 60 -12.40 15.58 -13.67
N LEU A 61 -11.55 14.55 -13.74
CA LEU A 61 -11.81 13.38 -14.56
C LEU A 61 -12.94 12.60 -13.89
N PHE A 62 -14.17 12.91 -14.28
CA PHE A 62 -15.18 11.86 -14.36
C PHE A 62 -14.73 10.96 -15.52
N GLU A 63 -14.40 9.71 -15.24
CA GLU A 63 -14.17 8.73 -16.29
C GLU A 63 -15.43 8.66 -17.16
N SER A 64 -15.40 9.34 -18.31
CA SER A 64 -16.40 9.16 -19.36
C SER A 64 -16.19 7.77 -19.93
N VAL A 65 -17.15 6.89 -19.68
CA VAL A 65 -17.21 5.54 -20.24
C VAL A 65 -17.32 5.64 -21.76
N ASN A 66 -16.18 5.70 -22.45
CA ASN A 66 -16.11 5.40 -23.88
C ASN A 66 -15.73 3.93 -24.04
N LYS A 67 -16.78 3.12 -24.20
CA LYS A 67 -16.75 1.70 -24.54
C LYS A 67 -15.98 1.46 -25.84
N THR A 68 -14.86 0.76 -25.74
CA THR A 68 -14.51 -0.37 -26.61
C THR A 68 -13.47 -1.22 -25.90
N SER A 69 -13.92 -1.94 -24.87
CA SER A 69 -13.30 -3.20 -24.50
C SER A 69 -14.43 -4.10 -24.02
N GLN A 70 -14.66 -5.17 -24.76
CA GLN A 70 -15.63 -6.20 -24.42
C GLN A 70 -15.16 -6.86 -23.13
N GLN A 71 -15.63 -6.36 -21.98
CA GLN A 71 -15.49 -7.07 -20.72
C GLN A 71 -16.67 -8.05 -20.61
N PRO A 72 -16.44 -9.36 -20.43
CA PRO A 72 -17.50 -10.28 -20.13
C PRO A 72 -18.02 -9.93 -18.74
N TYR A 73 -19.20 -9.31 -18.70
CA TYR A 73 -20.01 -9.23 -17.50
C TYR A 73 -20.18 -10.67 -16.98
N LEU A 74 -19.64 -10.94 -15.79
CA LEU A 74 -19.90 -12.16 -15.02
C LEU A 74 -21.41 -12.21 -14.72
N LYS A 75 -22.17 -12.85 -15.62
CA LYS A 75 -23.63 -12.90 -15.61
C LYS A 75 -24.21 -14.19 -15.00
N ASN A 76 -23.40 -15.03 -14.36
CA ASN A 76 -23.93 -16.26 -13.79
C ASN A 76 -23.32 -16.58 -12.41
N PRO A 77 -23.99 -16.24 -11.30
CA PRO A 77 -23.60 -16.73 -9.97
C PRO A 77 -23.63 -18.27 -9.85
N ALA A 78 -24.27 -18.97 -10.80
CA ALA A 78 -24.21 -20.43 -10.93
C ALA A 78 -22.81 -20.98 -11.25
N MET A 79 -21.91 -20.19 -11.85
CA MET A 79 -20.58 -20.65 -12.29
C MET A 79 -19.63 -20.98 -11.13
N PHE A 80 -19.86 -20.43 -9.94
CA PHE A 80 -19.01 -20.67 -8.77
C PHE A 80 -19.64 -21.60 -7.73
N LYS A 81 -20.85 -22.11 -7.99
CA LYS A 81 -21.58 -22.94 -7.02
C LYS A 81 -20.85 -24.25 -6.70
N ASP A 82 -20.02 -24.70 -7.64
CA ASP A 82 -19.26 -25.95 -7.54
C ASP A 82 -17.76 -25.72 -7.28
N LEU A 83 -17.31 -24.46 -7.11
CA LEU A 83 -15.89 -24.17 -6.85
C LEU A 83 -15.46 -24.75 -5.51
N LYS A 84 -14.44 -25.60 -5.52
CA LYS A 84 -13.85 -26.21 -4.31
C LYS A 84 -12.42 -25.75 -4.08
N ILE A 85 -12.16 -25.31 -2.85
CA ILE A 85 -10.86 -24.84 -2.38
C ILE A 85 -10.37 -25.78 -1.29
N PHE A 86 -9.26 -26.47 -1.56
CA PHE A 86 -8.53 -27.22 -0.52
C PHE A 86 -7.59 -26.28 0.21
N ILE A 87 -7.49 -26.41 1.53
CA ILE A 87 -6.60 -25.61 2.37
C ILE A 87 -5.51 -26.53 2.91
N TYR A 88 -4.25 -26.23 2.63
CA TYR A 88 -3.14 -27.03 3.17
C TYR A 88 -3.08 -26.99 4.70
N GLU A 89 -2.96 -28.16 5.30
CA GLU A 89 -2.61 -28.32 6.71
C GLU A 89 -1.09 -28.16 6.87
N LEU A 90 -0.66 -26.93 7.07
CA LEU A 90 0.75 -26.61 7.30
C LEU A 90 1.10 -26.69 8.80
N PRO A 91 2.34 -27.05 9.15
CA PRO A 91 2.86 -26.88 10.50
C PRO A 91 2.66 -25.47 11.05
N SER A 92 2.42 -25.36 12.36
CA SER A 92 1.99 -24.11 13.00
C SER A 92 3.01 -22.97 12.88
N GLU A 93 4.29 -23.24 12.62
CA GLU A 93 5.32 -22.23 12.37
C GLU A 93 5.07 -21.38 11.13
N TYR A 94 4.28 -21.87 10.17
CA TYR A 94 3.91 -21.12 8.97
C TYR A 94 2.77 -20.12 9.22
N ASN A 95 1.95 -20.36 10.24
CA ASN A 95 0.74 -19.58 10.50
C ASN A 95 0.42 -19.40 11.99
N GLU A 96 -0.15 -20.40 12.66
CA GLU A 96 -0.77 -20.29 13.99
C GLU A 96 0.17 -19.75 15.07
N ASN A 97 1.46 -20.12 15.05
CA ASN A 97 2.45 -19.64 16.01
C ASN A 97 2.59 -18.11 15.98
N TRP A 98 2.40 -17.48 14.82
CA TRP A 98 2.43 -16.03 14.67
C TRP A 98 1.27 -15.32 15.35
N LEU A 99 0.14 -16.01 15.57
CA LEU A 99 -1.05 -15.46 16.21
C LEU A 99 -0.86 -15.20 17.71
N SER A 100 0.22 -15.72 18.31
CA SER A 100 0.66 -15.34 19.66
C SER A 100 0.82 -13.81 19.80
N ASN A 101 1.20 -13.13 18.72
CA ASN A 101 1.15 -11.68 18.64
C ASN A 101 -0.22 -11.21 18.10
N LYS A 102 -1.03 -10.60 18.98
CA LYS A 102 -2.36 -10.08 18.64
C LYS A 102 -2.39 -9.11 17.44
N ARG A 103 -1.25 -8.50 17.06
CA ARG A 103 -1.16 -7.64 15.87
C ARG A 103 -1.31 -8.43 14.57
N CYS A 104 -0.91 -9.70 14.53
CA CYS A 104 -1.06 -10.55 13.35
C CYS A 104 -2.51 -10.62 12.84
N SER A 105 -3.49 -10.60 13.76
CA SER A 105 -4.92 -10.68 13.43
C SER A 105 -5.65 -9.32 13.39
N ASN A 106 -4.97 -8.21 13.68
CA ASN A 106 -5.62 -6.89 13.81
C ASN A 106 -4.88 -5.73 13.14
N HIS A 107 -3.67 -5.94 12.64
CA HIS A 107 -2.91 -4.93 11.91
C HIS A 107 -3.45 -4.76 10.48
N LEU A 108 -3.12 -3.66 9.81
CA LEU A 108 -3.55 -3.39 8.43
C LEU A 108 -3.08 -4.43 7.39
N PHE A 109 -2.11 -5.28 7.76
CA PHE A 109 -1.60 -6.39 6.95
C PHE A 109 -2.25 -7.75 7.27
N ALA A 110 -3.24 -7.79 8.16
CA ALA A 110 -3.86 -9.02 8.64
C ALA A 110 -4.77 -9.72 7.61
N SER A 111 -4.78 -9.31 6.34
CA SER A 111 -5.57 -9.96 5.28
C SER A 111 -5.18 -11.43 5.11
N GLU A 112 -3.92 -11.80 5.36
CA GLU A 112 -3.45 -13.21 5.39
C GLU A 112 -4.29 -14.05 6.38
N VAL A 113 -4.44 -13.56 7.61
CA VAL A 113 -5.22 -14.23 8.66
C VAL A 113 -6.72 -14.16 8.37
N ALA A 114 -7.20 -13.00 7.89
CA ALA A 114 -8.62 -12.79 7.64
C ALA A 114 -9.14 -13.67 6.51
N ILE A 115 -8.41 -13.78 5.40
CA ILE A 115 -8.76 -14.64 4.27
C ILE A 115 -8.68 -16.10 4.69
N HIS A 116 -7.62 -16.50 5.39
CA HIS A 116 -7.51 -17.88 5.87
C HIS A 116 -8.70 -18.25 6.77
N ARG A 117 -9.07 -17.41 7.74
CA ARG A 117 -10.26 -17.64 8.58
C ARG A 117 -11.56 -17.64 7.78
N ALA A 118 -11.71 -16.75 6.80
CA ALA A 118 -12.90 -16.73 5.95
C ALA A 118 -13.05 -18.04 5.19
N LEU A 119 -11.97 -18.54 4.59
CA LEU A 119 -11.96 -19.83 3.87
C LEU A 119 -12.20 -21.03 4.80
N LEU A 120 -11.64 -21.03 6.01
CA LEU A 120 -11.87 -22.09 6.98
C LEU A 120 -13.35 -22.23 7.39
N ASN A 121 -14.10 -21.12 7.37
CA ASN A 121 -15.53 -21.05 7.71
C ASN A 121 -16.46 -21.01 6.47
N ALA A 122 -15.91 -21.21 5.26
CA ALA A 122 -16.67 -21.17 4.02
C ALA A 122 -17.09 -22.58 3.60
N ASP A 123 -18.05 -23.18 4.32
CA ASP A 123 -18.45 -24.59 4.14
C ASP A 123 -18.90 -24.94 2.72
N ASP A 124 -19.48 -23.98 1.99
CA ASP A 124 -19.91 -24.18 0.60
C ASP A 124 -18.74 -24.32 -0.39
N PHE A 125 -17.60 -23.70 -0.09
CA PHE A 125 -16.43 -23.61 -0.98
C PHE A 125 -15.25 -24.46 -0.51
N ARG A 126 -15.10 -24.72 0.79
CA ARG A 126 -13.99 -25.51 1.31
C ARG A 126 -14.22 -26.99 1.04
N THR A 127 -13.18 -27.69 0.59
CA THR A 127 -13.14 -29.17 0.58
C THR A 127 -12.00 -29.69 1.45
N PHE A 128 -12.22 -30.87 2.01
CA PHE A 128 -11.20 -31.65 2.72
C PHE A 128 -10.62 -32.76 1.84
N ASP A 129 -11.23 -33.05 0.69
CA ASP A 129 -10.66 -33.94 -0.32
C ASP A 129 -9.92 -33.10 -1.37
N PRO A 130 -8.58 -33.17 -1.43
CA PRO A 130 -7.82 -32.43 -2.43
C PRO A 130 -8.06 -32.91 -3.87
N ASN A 131 -8.67 -34.08 -4.09
CA ASN A 131 -9.02 -34.54 -5.44
C ASN A 131 -10.26 -33.83 -6.01
N GLU A 132 -11.11 -33.28 -5.14
CA GLU A 132 -12.27 -32.47 -5.53
C GLU A 132 -11.92 -30.99 -5.72
N ALA A 133 -10.71 -30.58 -5.35
CA ALA A 133 -10.32 -29.19 -5.29
C ALA A 133 -9.93 -28.61 -6.66
N ASP A 134 -10.54 -27.48 -7.01
CA ASP A 134 -10.16 -26.65 -8.14
C ASP A 134 -8.96 -25.74 -7.83
N LEU A 135 -8.86 -25.29 -6.56
CA LEU A 135 -7.83 -24.37 -6.09
C LEU A 135 -7.28 -24.80 -4.74
N PHE A 136 -6.02 -24.44 -4.48
CA PHE A 136 -5.27 -24.80 -3.28
C PHE A 136 -4.82 -23.56 -2.53
N PHE A 137 -5.38 -23.30 -1.36
CA PHE A 137 -4.96 -22.19 -0.51
C PHE A 137 -3.76 -22.59 0.35
N VAL A 138 -2.70 -21.76 0.33
CA VAL A 138 -1.46 -21.98 1.09
C VAL A 138 -1.39 -20.98 2.25
N PRO A 139 -1.74 -21.38 3.49
CA PRO A 139 -1.88 -20.44 4.61
C PRO A 139 -0.53 -20.11 5.26
N VAL A 140 0.22 -19.17 4.68
CA VAL A 140 1.50 -18.68 5.24
C VAL A 140 1.38 -17.21 5.65
N TYR A 141 1.75 -16.88 6.89
CA TYR A 141 1.57 -15.54 7.47
C TYR A 141 2.86 -14.70 7.46
N VAL A 142 3.36 -14.38 6.26
CA VAL A 142 4.63 -13.63 6.13
C VAL A 142 4.59 -12.22 6.71
N SER A 143 3.41 -11.61 6.83
CA SER A 143 3.25 -10.25 7.34
C SER A 143 3.08 -10.18 8.87
N CYS A 144 3.31 -11.31 9.58
CA CYS A 144 3.09 -11.39 11.03
C CYS A 144 4.35 -11.33 11.91
N ASN A 145 5.54 -11.14 11.32
CA ASN A 145 6.76 -10.98 12.10
C ASN A 145 6.89 -9.56 12.68
N PHE A 146 6.25 -9.29 13.82
CA PHE A 146 6.31 -8.03 14.56
C PHE A 146 7.51 -7.93 15.52
N SER A 147 8.70 -8.34 15.09
CA SER A 147 9.94 -8.22 15.87
C SER A 147 10.44 -6.77 16.02
N THR A 148 9.88 -5.83 15.26
CA THR A 148 10.33 -4.43 15.30
C THR A 148 9.59 -3.60 16.35
N VAL A 149 10.32 -2.69 17.00
CA VAL A 149 9.78 -1.78 18.03
C VAL A 149 8.82 -0.72 17.48
N ASN A 150 8.87 -0.42 16.18
CA ASN A 150 8.07 0.64 15.56
C ASN A 150 6.60 0.21 15.28
N GLY A 151 6.30 -1.06 15.51
CA GLY A 151 4.98 -1.65 15.40
C GLY A 151 4.55 -2.09 14.00
N PHE A 152 5.47 -2.10 13.03
CA PHE A 152 5.27 -2.71 11.71
C PHE A 152 5.98 -4.06 11.64
N PRO A 153 5.49 -5.03 10.84
CA PRO A 153 6.19 -6.29 10.68
C PRO A 153 7.47 -6.10 9.86
N THR A 154 8.45 -6.97 10.08
CA THR A 154 9.57 -7.16 9.15
C THR A 154 9.18 -8.19 8.10
N ILE A 155 9.48 -7.91 6.84
CA ILE A 155 9.16 -8.79 5.71
C ILE A 155 10.39 -9.54 5.17
N VAL A 156 11.56 -9.36 5.78
CA VAL A 156 12.84 -9.94 5.32
C VAL A 156 12.79 -11.48 5.20
N HIS A 157 12.05 -12.13 6.10
CA HIS A 157 11.92 -13.58 6.17
C HIS A 157 10.86 -14.16 5.21
N ALA A 158 10.10 -13.32 4.51
CA ALA A 158 8.93 -13.75 3.73
C ALA A 158 9.30 -14.77 2.65
N ARG A 159 10.35 -14.48 1.87
CA ARG A 159 10.79 -15.33 0.75
C ARG A 159 11.25 -16.70 1.26
N SER A 160 12.04 -16.75 2.34
CA SER A 160 12.50 -18.01 2.93
C SER A 160 11.35 -18.82 3.53
N LEU A 161 10.39 -18.17 4.18
CA LEU A 161 9.24 -18.84 4.79
C LEU A 161 8.31 -19.44 3.74
N LEU A 162 8.02 -18.70 2.66
CA LEU A 162 7.22 -19.19 1.54
C LEU A 162 7.91 -20.34 0.81
N PHE A 163 9.21 -20.21 0.55
CA PHE A 163 9.99 -21.26 -0.08
C PHE A 163 9.99 -22.54 0.75
N SER A 164 10.22 -22.47 2.07
CA SER A 164 10.20 -23.65 2.93
C SER A 164 8.79 -24.27 3.06
N ALA A 165 7.73 -23.46 3.02
CA ALA A 165 6.36 -23.95 2.97
C ALA A 165 6.09 -24.76 1.69
N ILE A 166 6.54 -24.27 0.53
CA ILE A 166 6.43 -24.98 -0.74
C ILE A 166 7.24 -26.27 -0.72
N GLN A 167 8.45 -26.27 -0.14
CA GLN A 167 9.24 -27.49 0.02
C GLN A 167 8.52 -28.52 0.91
N PHE A 168 7.90 -28.06 2.00
CA PHE A 168 7.08 -28.91 2.85
C PHE A 168 5.89 -29.49 2.07
N ILE A 169 5.16 -28.66 1.32
CA ILE A 169 4.02 -29.10 0.51
C ILE A 169 4.48 -30.14 -0.53
N THR A 170 5.53 -29.84 -1.28
CA THR A 170 6.09 -30.69 -2.33
C THR A 170 6.51 -32.06 -1.81
N LYS A 171 7.00 -32.13 -0.58
CA LYS A 171 7.43 -33.38 0.06
C LYS A 171 6.25 -34.24 0.54
N ASN A 172 5.18 -33.61 1.00
CA ASN A 172 4.08 -34.30 1.70
C ASN A 172 2.81 -34.45 0.84
N TYR A 173 2.67 -33.68 -0.24
CA TYR A 173 1.48 -33.65 -1.09
C TYR A 173 1.87 -33.65 -2.57
N PRO A 174 1.16 -34.40 -3.44
CA PRO A 174 1.47 -34.45 -4.87
C PRO A 174 0.98 -33.20 -5.65
N PHE A 175 0.05 -32.42 -5.09
CA PHE A 175 -0.73 -31.42 -5.84
C PHE A 175 0.07 -30.20 -6.28
N TRP A 176 1.10 -29.78 -5.54
CA TRP A 176 2.01 -28.73 -6.02
C TRP A 176 2.72 -29.14 -7.30
N ASN A 177 3.27 -30.36 -7.35
CA ASN A 177 4.01 -30.84 -8.52
C ASN A 177 3.11 -31.09 -9.73
N ARG A 178 1.82 -31.37 -9.52
CA ARG A 178 0.81 -31.54 -10.58
C ARG A 178 0.65 -30.28 -11.40
N SER A 179 0.54 -29.13 -10.74
CA SER A 179 0.23 -27.85 -11.38
C SER A 179 1.42 -26.89 -11.43
N GLN A 180 2.55 -27.22 -10.79
CA GLN A 180 3.67 -26.29 -10.63
C GLN A 180 3.25 -24.93 -10.05
N GLY A 181 2.23 -24.94 -9.17
CA GLY A 181 1.71 -23.75 -8.50
C GLY A 181 0.55 -23.05 -9.22
N PHE A 182 0.12 -23.48 -10.42
CA PHE A 182 -0.91 -22.78 -11.22
C PHE A 182 -2.28 -22.66 -10.55
N ASP A 183 -2.64 -23.61 -9.70
CA ASP A 183 -3.89 -23.63 -8.94
C ASP A 183 -3.68 -23.24 -7.46
N HIS A 184 -2.50 -22.73 -7.10
CA HIS A 184 -2.15 -22.35 -5.73
C HIS A 184 -2.37 -20.87 -5.45
N ILE A 185 -3.04 -20.57 -4.35
CA ILE A 185 -3.35 -19.23 -3.89
C ILE A 185 -2.46 -18.87 -2.68
N PHE A 186 -1.80 -17.73 -2.79
CA PHE A 186 -1.07 -17.10 -1.67
C PHE A 186 -1.59 -15.69 -1.41
N VAL A 187 -1.37 -15.20 -0.19
CA VAL A 187 -1.71 -13.81 0.17
C VAL A 187 -0.43 -13.00 0.36
N ALA A 188 -0.35 -11.87 -0.33
CA ALA A 188 0.74 -10.90 -0.23
C ALA A 188 0.16 -9.53 0.18
N SER A 189 -0.11 -9.38 1.48
CA SER A 189 -0.83 -8.21 2.01
C SER A 189 0.06 -6.99 2.30
N HIS A 190 1.39 -7.16 2.24
CA HIS A 190 2.36 -6.11 2.55
C HIS A 190 2.42 -4.99 1.48
N ASP A 191 3.05 -3.86 1.79
CA ASP A 191 3.13 -2.62 0.97
C ASP A 191 3.16 -2.86 -0.55
N TYR A 192 4.24 -3.44 -1.09
CA TYR A 192 4.41 -3.73 -2.52
C TYR A 192 4.04 -5.18 -2.89
N GLY A 193 3.08 -5.76 -2.16
CA GLY A 193 2.45 -7.03 -2.47
C GLY A 193 3.45 -8.17 -2.71
N ALA A 194 3.33 -8.81 -3.88
CA ALA A 194 4.05 -10.02 -4.27
C ALA A 194 5.59 -9.90 -4.32
N CYS A 195 6.14 -8.68 -4.29
CA CYS A 195 7.59 -8.50 -4.17
C CYS A 195 8.10 -8.59 -2.73
N PHE A 196 7.20 -8.58 -1.73
CA PHE A 196 7.53 -8.70 -0.32
C PHE A 196 8.57 -7.69 0.16
N HIS A 197 8.37 -6.41 -0.16
CA HIS A 197 9.25 -5.33 0.28
C HIS A 197 8.47 -4.04 0.60
N ALA A 198 9.02 -3.17 1.44
CA ALA A 198 8.39 -1.93 1.91
C ALA A 198 8.74 -0.68 1.08
N MET A 199 9.87 -0.73 0.36
CA MET A 199 10.37 0.35 -0.52
C MET A 199 10.27 -0.10 -1.98
N GLU A 200 9.76 0.78 -2.84
CA GLU A 200 9.44 0.50 -4.26
C GLU A 200 10.66 0.06 -5.07
N ASP A 201 11.75 0.82 -4.99
CA ASP A 201 13.00 0.58 -5.70
C ASP A 201 13.53 -0.83 -5.44
N ARG A 202 13.58 -1.20 -4.15
CA ARG A 202 13.99 -2.53 -3.73
C ARG A 202 12.96 -3.61 -4.04
N ALA A 203 11.67 -3.27 -4.06
CA ALA A 203 10.61 -4.20 -4.47
C ALA A 203 10.77 -4.55 -5.95
N ILE A 204 10.99 -3.54 -6.80
CA ILE A 204 11.27 -3.67 -8.22
C ILE A 204 12.54 -4.48 -8.45
N ASP A 205 13.64 -4.14 -7.77
CA ASP A 205 14.92 -4.86 -7.89
C ASP A 205 14.78 -6.35 -7.51
N ASN A 206 14.02 -6.64 -6.45
CA ASN A 206 13.84 -8.02 -5.98
C ASN A 206 12.88 -8.83 -6.87
N GLY A 207 11.89 -8.16 -7.46
CA GLY A 207 10.80 -8.81 -8.19
C GLY A 207 10.00 -9.82 -7.36
N ILE A 208 9.08 -10.50 -8.05
CA ILE A 208 8.30 -11.61 -7.51
C ILE A 208 9.22 -12.85 -7.42
N PRO A 209 9.18 -13.63 -6.32
CA PRO A 209 9.93 -14.88 -6.24
C PRO A 209 9.56 -15.83 -7.39
N GLU A 210 10.56 -16.40 -8.06
CA GLU A 210 10.37 -17.27 -9.23
C GLU A 210 9.41 -18.44 -8.95
N PHE A 211 9.51 -19.04 -7.76
CA PHE A 211 8.65 -20.14 -7.32
C PHE A 211 7.17 -19.76 -7.10
N LEU A 212 6.80 -18.49 -7.22
CA LEU A 212 5.40 -18.00 -7.16
C LEU A 212 4.88 -17.53 -8.51
N MET A 213 5.70 -17.53 -9.57
CA MET A 213 5.32 -16.92 -10.86
C MET A 213 4.13 -17.61 -11.55
N ASN A 214 3.86 -18.87 -11.22
CA ASN A 214 2.69 -19.58 -11.72
C ASN A 214 1.47 -19.42 -10.81
N SER A 215 1.64 -18.94 -9.58
CA SER A 215 0.60 -18.94 -8.56
C SER A 215 -0.32 -17.72 -8.63
N ILE A 216 -1.51 -17.86 -8.05
CA ILE A 216 -2.49 -16.79 -7.91
C ILE A 216 -2.17 -16.01 -6.64
N LEU A 217 -1.82 -14.74 -6.77
CA LEU A 217 -1.46 -13.90 -5.63
C LEU A 217 -2.59 -12.93 -5.28
N LEU A 218 -3.16 -13.09 -4.08
CA LEU A 218 -4.07 -12.13 -3.49
C LEU A 218 -3.24 -11.01 -2.86
N GLN A 219 -3.23 -9.81 -3.44
CA GLN A 219 -2.38 -8.72 -2.97
C GLN A 219 -3.13 -7.41 -2.77
N THR A 220 -2.65 -6.59 -1.84
CA THR A 220 -3.17 -5.25 -1.56
C THR A 220 -2.60 -4.19 -2.51
N PHE A 221 -1.44 -4.47 -3.11
CA PHE A 221 -0.80 -3.60 -4.09
C PHE A 221 -1.45 -3.74 -5.46
N GLY A 222 -1.96 -2.63 -5.99
CA GLY A 222 -2.54 -2.58 -7.32
C GLY A 222 -2.39 -1.20 -7.95
N VAL A 223 -1.78 -1.16 -9.13
CA VAL A 223 -1.69 0.02 -9.99
C VAL A 223 -2.15 -0.29 -11.41
N ASN A 224 -2.41 0.75 -12.19
CA ASN A 224 -2.87 0.67 -13.59
C ASN A 224 -1.74 0.80 -14.62
N TYR A 225 -0.50 1.01 -14.18
CA TYR A 225 0.70 0.99 -15.00
C TYR A 225 1.48 -0.31 -14.79
N LYS A 226 2.35 -0.64 -15.74
CA LYS A 226 3.21 -1.83 -15.63
C LYS A 226 4.10 -1.72 -14.40
N HIS A 227 4.07 -2.72 -13.54
CA HIS A 227 4.87 -2.77 -12.33
C HIS A 227 5.30 -4.22 -12.05
N PRO A 228 6.60 -4.52 -11.85
CA PRO A 228 7.10 -5.90 -11.67
C PRO A 228 6.39 -6.69 -10.57
N CYS A 229 5.94 -6.03 -9.50
CA CYS A 229 5.20 -6.66 -8.40
C CYS A 229 3.76 -7.06 -8.75
N GLN A 230 3.32 -6.87 -9.99
CA GLN A 230 2.03 -7.34 -10.51
C GLN A 230 2.18 -8.19 -11.77
N ASP A 231 3.41 -8.51 -12.19
CA ASP A 231 3.69 -9.32 -13.37
C ASP A 231 3.52 -10.83 -13.05
N VAL A 232 2.33 -11.18 -12.54
CA VAL A 232 1.87 -12.53 -12.12
C VAL A 232 0.35 -12.56 -12.11
N GLU A 233 -0.28 -13.72 -12.16
CA GLU A 233 -1.73 -13.82 -11.92
C GLU A 233 -2.06 -13.29 -10.50
N ASN A 234 -2.88 -12.24 -10.44
CA ASN A 234 -3.13 -11.57 -9.17
C ASN A 234 -4.54 -11.01 -9.04
N VAL A 235 -5.07 -11.16 -7.83
CA VAL A 235 -6.35 -10.57 -7.45
C VAL A 235 -6.09 -9.47 -6.43
N LEU A 236 -6.60 -8.28 -6.73
CA LEU A 236 -6.48 -7.14 -5.82
C LEU A 236 -7.49 -7.26 -4.69
N ILE A 237 -7.00 -7.40 -3.47
CA ILE A 237 -7.78 -7.47 -2.24
C ILE A 237 -7.67 -6.16 -1.45
N PRO A 238 -8.68 -5.80 -0.65
CA PRO A 238 -8.56 -4.67 0.26
C PRO A 238 -7.57 -4.96 1.40
N PRO A 239 -6.94 -3.91 1.96
CA PRO A 239 -6.26 -4.03 3.24
C PRO A 239 -7.24 -4.40 4.36
N TYR A 240 -6.72 -5.05 5.40
CA TYR A 240 -7.56 -5.47 6.51
C TYR A 240 -8.02 -4.28 7.36
N ILE A 241 -9.31 -4.26 7.63
CA ILE A 241 -9.97 -3.42 8.62
C ILE A 241 -10.77 -4.35 9.53
N SER A 242 -10.85 -4.06 10.83
CA SER A 242 -11.57 -4.93 11.77
C SER A 242 -13.08 -4.81 11.58
N PRO A 243 -13.81 -5.86 11.13
CA PRO A 243 -15.26 -5.79 11.00
C PRO A 243 -15.95 -5.50 12.34
N GLU A 244 -15.42 -6.09 13.43
CA GLU A 244 -15.88 -5.84 14.78
C GLU A 244 -15.70 -4.38 15.20
N GLY A 245 -14.56 -3.78 14.88
CA GLY A 245 -14.28 -2.37 15.18
C GLY A 245 -15.25 -1.44 14.44
N ILE A 246 -15.53 -1.73 13.17
CA ILE A 246 -16.52 -1.00 12.38
C ILE A 246 -17.91 -1.12 13.01
N ARG A 247 -18.37 -2.34 13.31
CA ARG A 247 -19.68 -2.57 13.94
C ARG A 247 -19.83 -1.81 15.26
N LYS A 248 -18.87 -1.95 16.17
CA LYS A 248 -18.86 -1.23 17.46
C LYS A 248 -18.87 0.29 17.32
N THR A 249 -18.24 0.80 16.27
CA THR A 249 -18.26 2.24 15.98
C THR A 249 -19.63 2.68 15.49
N LEU A 250 -20.24 1.92 14.57
CA LEU A 250 -21.56 2.23 14.02
C LEU A 250 -22.69 2.11 15.05
N GLU A 251 -22.57 1.22 16.02
CA GLU A 251 -23.48 1.13 17.18
C GLU A 251 -23.50 2.44 17.99
N LYS A 252 -22.38 3.16 18.05
CA LYS A 252 -22.23 4.41 18.82
C LYS A 252 -22.45 5.67 17.98
N ALA A 253 -22.13 5.60 16.69
CA ALA A 253 -22.19 6.71 15.75
C ALA A 253 -22.75 6.18 14.41
N PRO A 254 -24.09 6.22 14.23
CA PRO A 254 -24.71 5.73 13.01
C PRO A 254 -24.29 6.56 11.80
N LEU A 255 -24.41 5.98 10.60
CA LEU A 255 -24.00 6.64 9.34
C LEU A 255 -24.76 7.95 9.07
N THR A 256 -25.98 8.06 9.59
CA THR A 256 -26.86 9.24 9.52
C THR A 256 -26.53 10.33 10.54
N GLY A 257 -25.50 10.11 11.38
CA GLY A 257 -25.06 11.09 12.36
C GLY A 257 -24.52 12.37 11.74
N ASN A 258 -24.56 13.46 12.50
CA ASN A 258 -24.04 14.75 12.07
C ASN A 258 -22.51 14.70 11.87
N ARG A 259 -22.03 15.25 10.74
CA ARG A 259 -20.60 15.30 10.38
C ARG A 259 -20.08 16.73 10.54
N ASP A 260 -19.40 16.98 11.65
CA ASP A 260 -18.89 18.32 12.02
C ASP A 260 -17.43 18.56 11.62
N ILE A 261 -16.74 17.57 11.07
CA ILE A 261 -15.40 17.70 10.48
C ILE A 261 -15.54 17.73 8.95
N MET A 262 -15.14 18.83 8.31
CA MET A 262 -15.24 18.92 6.85
C MET A 262 -14.22 18.01 6.14
N VAL A 263 -12.93 18.18 6.43
CA VAL A 263 -11.86 17.39 5.81
C VAL A 263 -10.97 16.77 6.87
N PHE A 264 -10.77 15.45 6.79
CA PHE A 264 -10.06 14.67 7.79
C PHE A 264 -8.84 13.95 7.24
N PHE A 265 -7.74 14.02 8.01
CA PHE A 265 -6.63 13.09 7.87
C PHE A 265 -5.92 12.92 9.22
N ARG A 266 -5.69 11.67 9.64
CA ARG A 266 -4.78 11.34 10.74
C ARG A 266 -3.72 10.33 10.31
N GLY A 267 -2.45 10.71 10.35
CA GLY A 267 -1.34 9.81 10.02
C GLY A 267 -0.01 10.52 9.86
N LYS A 268 1.04 9.75 9.53
CA LYS A 268 2.36 10.34 9.25
C LYS A 268 2.26 11.26 8.03
N MET A 269 2.72 12.51 8.20
CA MET A 269 2.86 13.50 7.13
C MET A 269 4.25 13.44 6.48
N GLU A 270 5.26 13.12 7.28
CA GLU A 270 6.66 12.92 6.88
C GLU A 270 7.30 11.83 7.76
N VAL A 271 8.52 11.41 7.42
CA VAL A 271 9.31 10.46 8.24
C VAL A 271 10.49 11.21 8.84
N HIS A 272 10.43 11.55 10.13
CA HIS A 272 11.53 12.24 10.80
C HIS A 272 12.54 11.23 11.40
N PRO A 273 13.87 11.47 11.34
CA PRO A 273 14.56 12.51 10.56
C PRO A 273 14.82 12.11 9.10
N LYS A 274 14.54 10.85 8.73
CA LYS A 274 15.03 10.21 7.50
C LYS A 274 14.50 10.80 6.20
N ASN A 275 13.32 11.42 6.20
CA ASN A 275 12.66 11.98 5.04
C ASN A 275 11.65 13.08 5.42
N VAL A 276 12.17 14.20 5.92
CA VAL A 276 11.39 15.41 6.21
C VAL A 276 10.77 16.00 4.93
N SER A 277 11.45 15.85 3.79
CA SER A 277 10.96 16.34 2.49
C SER A 277 9.68 15.66 1.98
N GLY A 278 9.35 14.48 2.49
CA GLY A 278 8.24 13.65 2.02
C GLY A 278 8.45 12.97 0.67
N LYS A 279 9.57 13.21 -0.03
CA LYS A 279 9.82 12.71 -1.40
C LYS A 279 9.71 11.19 -1.50
N PHE A 280 10.33 10.46 -0.57
CA PHE A 280 10.32 8.99 -0.56
C PHE A 280 9.07 8.35 0.05
N TYR A 281 8.41 8.99 1.02
CA TYR A 281 7.32 8.38 1.81
C TYR A 281 5.93 8.67 1.23
N SER A 282 5.76 9.68 0.39
CA SER A 282 4.44 10.03 -0.17
C SER A 282 4.54 10.88 -1.43
N LYS A 283 5.69 10.84 -2.14
CA LYS A 283 5.94 11.72 -3.29
C LYS A 283 5.68 13.21 -2.99
N ARG A 284 5.91 13.62 -1.73
CA ARG A 284 5.61 14.94 -1.15
C ARG A 284 4.12 15.29 -0.97
N VAL A 285 3.18 14.45 -1.37
CA VAL A 285 1.73 14.72 -1.27
C VAL A 285 1.32 15.07 0.16
N ARG A 286 1.69 14.24 1.14
CA ARG A 286 1.29 14.46 2.54
C ARG A 286 1.96 15.68 3.17
N THR A 287 3.23 15.89 2.86
CA THR A 287 3.97 17.08 3.29
C THR A 287 3.35 18.35 2.71
N GLU A 288 2.88 18.31 1.47
CA GLU A 288 2.24 19.44 0.81
C GLU A 288 0.85 19.74 1.39
N ILE A 289 0.05 18.69 1.65
CA ILE A 289 -1.24 18.83 2.37
C ILE A 289 -0.99 19.54 3.71
N TRP A 290 -0.01 19.04 4.49
CA TRP A 290 0.31 19.64 5.78
C TRP A 290 0.76 21.10 5.65
N ARG A 291 1.67 21.39 4.72
CA ARG A 291 2.22 22.73 4.52
C ARG A 291 1.14 23.75 4.20
N ARG A 292 0.19 23.40 3.33
CA ARG A 292 -0.86 24.31 2.86
C ARG A 292 -2.03 24.42 3.82
N TYR A 293 -2.44 23.32 4.46
CA TYR A 293 -3.75 23.26 5.11
C TYR A 293 -3.70 23.07 6.63
N LYS A 294 -2.53 22.92 7.27
CA LYS A 294 -2.45 22.74 8.74
C LYS A 294 -3.11 23.87 9.57
N GLY A 295 -3.22 25.08 9.01
CA GLY A 295 -3.82 26.24 9.67
C GLY A 295 -5.26 26.52 9.22
N ASP A 296 -5.78 25.72 8.28
CA ASP A 296 -7.14 25.87 7.78
C ASP A 296 -8.11 25.13 8.69
N ARG A 297 -9.09 25.84 9.25
CA ARG A 297 -10.05 25.29 10.22
C ARG A 297 -10.94 24.20 9.62
N ARG A 298 -11.08 24.14 8.29
CA ARG A 298 -11.83 23.09 7.59
C ARG A 298 -11.07 21.76 7.54
N PHE A 299 -9.74 21.82 7.68
CA PHE A 299 -8.85 20.67 7.58
C PHE A 299 -8.41 20.19 8.97
N TYR A 300 -9.06 19.15 9.45
CA TYR A 300 -8.64 18.44 10.66
C TYR A 300 -7.49 17.48 10.34
N LEU A 301 -6.26 18.00 10.40
CA LEU A 301 -5.04 17.26 10.10
C LEU A 301 -4.28 16.90 11.38
N GLN A 302 -4.04 15.61 11.58
CA GLN A 302 -3.41 15.10 12.80
C GLN A 302 -2.27 14.13 12.49
N ARG A 303 -1.19 14.19 13.27
CA ARG A 303 0.02 13.38 13.05
C ARG A 303 0.11 12.15 13.95
N HIS A 304 -0.46 12.23 15.14
CA HIS A 304 -0.31 11.21 16.18
C HIS A 304 -1.40 10.14 16.09
N ARG A 305 -1.09 8.93 16.56
CA ARG A 305 -2.10 7.88 16.73
C ARG A 305 -3.14 8.31 17.77
N PHE A 306 -4.38 7.89 17.57
CA PHE A 306 -5.49 8.17 18.48
C PHE A 306 -6.36 6.92 18.62
N THR A 307 -6.80 6.62 19.83
CA THR A 307 -7.63 5.45 20.12
C THR A 307 -9.03 5.59 19.52
N GLY A 308 -9.58 6.81 19.51
CA GLY A 308 -10.86 7.14 18.87
C GLY A 308 -10.75 7.47 17.38
N TYR A 309 -9.77 6.92 16.65
CA TYR A 309 -9.58 7.24 15.24
C TYR A 309 -10.85 7.03 14.38
N GLN A 310 -11.59 5.94 14.62
CA GLN A 310 -12.81 5.66 13.86
C GLN A 310 -13.94 6.65 14.16
N SER A 311 -14.02 7.22 15.37
CA SER A 311 -15.02 8.25 15.67
C SER A 311 -14.70 9.59 15.02
N GLU A 312 -13.44 9.85 14.68
CA GLU A 312 -13.10 11.00 13.84
C GLU A 312 -13.56 10.79 12.40
N ILE A 313 -13.42 9.56 11.87
CA ILE A 313 -13.93 9.21 10.53
C ILE A 313 -15.45 9.38 10.47
N THR A 314 -16.21 8.86 11.45
CA THR A 314 -17.69 8.99 11.43
C THR A 314 -18.18 10.43 11.48
N ARG A 315 -17.40 11.33 12.09
CA ARG A 315 -17.68 12.76 12.15
C ARG A 315 -17.24 13.54 10.92
N SER A 316 -16.57 12.91 9.97
CA SER A 316 -15.94 13.57 8.84
C SER A 316 -16.74 13.45 7.56
N VAL A 317 -16.83 14.54 6.79
CA VAL A 317 -17.44 14.56 5.45
C VAL A 317 -16.48 13.93 4.43
N PHE A 318 -15.26 14.46 4.33
CA PHE A 318 -14.22 13.96 3.43
C PHE A 318 -13.05 13.36 4.21
N CYS A 319 -12.62 12.17 3.83
CA CYS A 319 -11.47 11.50 4.42
C CYS A 319 -10.34 11.39 3.40
N LEU A 320 -9.27 12.14 3.61
CA LEU A 320 -8.13 12.14 2.69
C LEU A 320 -7.41 10.79 2.76
N CYS A 321 -7.25 10.16 1.59
CA CYS A 321 -6.55 8.90 1.38
C CYS A 321 -5.32 9.10 0.47
N PRO A 322 -4.34 9.94 0.86
CA PRO A 322 -3.12 10.10 0.08
C PRO A 322 -2.19 8.92 0.23
N LEU A 323 -1.46 8.61 -0.85
CA LEU A 323 -0.42 7.57 -0.84
C LEU A 323 0.58 7.75 0.30
N GLY A 324 1.13 6.63 0.75
CA GLY A 324 2.23 6.55 1.70
C GLY A 324 3.40 5.81 1.08
N TRP A 325 3.94 4.82 1.82
CA TRP A 325 4.92 3.89 1.29
C TRP A 325 4.41 3.18 0.05
N ALA A 326 3.15 2.75 0.07
CA ALA A 326 2.41 2.19 -1.07
C ALA A 326 1.24 3.13 -1.45
N PRO A 327 0.65 2.97 -2.64
CA PRO A 327 -0.51 3.76 -3.06
C PRO A 327 -1.76 3.52 -2.20
N TRP A 328 -1.91 2.33 -1.61
CA TRP A 328 -3.10 1.93 -0.84
C TRP A 328 -2.99 2.26 0.66
N SER A 329 -4.13 2.27 1.34
CA SER A 329 -4.23 2.45 2.80
C SER A 329 -5.52 1.82 3.35
N PRO A 330 -5.52 1.27 4.59
CA PRO A 330 -6.76 0.83 5.24
C PRO A 330 -7.80 1.94 5.33
N ARG A 331 -7.38 3.22 5.40
CA ARG A 331 -8.29 4.36 5.44
C ARG A 331 -9.26 4.39 4.26
N LEU A 332 -8.84 3.97 3.07
CA LEU A 332 -9.72 3.90 1.91
C LEU A 332 -10.99 3.10 2.21
N VAL A 333 -10.82 1.90 2.78
CA VAL A 333 -11.91 0.98 3.08
C VAL A 333 -12.65 1.41 4.35
N GLU A 334 -11.93 1.87 5.38
CA GLU A 334 -12.56 2.37 6.61
C GLU A 334 -13.45 3.58 6.36
N SER A 335 -13.05 4.51 5.48
CA SER A 335 -13.84 5.69 5.16
C SER A 335 -15.17 5.30 4.51
N VAL A 336 -15.16 4.40 3.54
CA VAL A 336 -16.38 3.86 2.94
C VAL A 336 -17.25 3.18 4.00
N ALA A 337 -16.67 2.29 4.81
CA ALA A 337 -17.41 1.53 5.82
C ALA A 337 -18.05 2.42 6.92
N LEU A 338 -17.54 3.63 7.12
CA LEU A 338 -17.99 4.60 8.13
C LEU A 338 -18.70 5.82 7.51
N GLY A 339 -19.00 5.77 6.21
CA GLY A 339 -19.75 6.80 5.47
C GLY A 339 -19.01 8.12 5.26
N CYS A 340 -17.69 8.15 5.45
CA CYS A 340 -16.87 9.30 5.11
C CYS A 340 -16.44 9.19 3.65
N VAL A 341 -16.63 10.23 2.85
CA VAL A 341 -16.27 10.20 1.42
C VAL A 341 -14.75 10.09 1.28
N PRO A 342 -14.21 8.96 0.78
CA PRO A 342 -12.77 8.82 0.58
C PRO A 342 -12.31 9.75 -0.56
N VAL A 343 -11.30 10.58 -0.26
CA VAL A 343 -10.60 11.43 -1.24
C VAL A 343 -9.26 10.80 -1.58
N ILE A 344 -9.22 10.07 -2.68
CA ILE A 344 -8.09 9.27 -3.14
C ILE A 344 -7.06 10.19 -3.79
N ILE A 345 -5.83 10.19 -3.26
CA ILE A 345 -4.71 10.98 -3.80
C ILE A 345 -3.52 10.05 -3.98
N ALA A 346 -3.59 9.21 -5.00
CA ALA A 346 -2.58 8.22 -5.36
C ALA A 346 -2.67 7.96 -6.87
N ASP A 347 -1.83 8.63 -7.65
CA ASP A 347 -1.92 8.57 -9.11
C ASP A 347 -1.63 7.14 -9.59
N GLY A 348 -2.54 6.60 -10.40
CA GLY A 348 -2.42 5.26 -10.97
C GLY A 348 -2.81 4.12 -10.04
N ILE A 349 -3.35 4.37 -8.85
CA ILE A 349 -3.89 3.30 -7.99
C ILE A 349 -5.03 2.55 -8.70
N ARG A 350 -5.03 1.22 -8.59
CA ARG A 350 -6.18 0.38 -8.90
C ARG A 350 -6.91 0.09 -7.59
N LEU A 351 -8.24 0.23 -7.59
CA LEU A 351 -9.05 0.04 -6.38
C LEU A 351 -9.59 -1.39 -6.29
N PRO A 352 -9.67 -1.98 -5.08
CA PRO A 352 -10.10 -3.37 -4.91
C PRO A 352 -11.56 -3.53 -5.33
N PHE A 353 -11.90 -4.70 -5.87
CA PHE A 353 -13.26 -5.06 -6.28
C PHE A 353 -13.92 -4.07 -7.24
N SER A 354 -13.19 -3.47 -8.17
CA SER A 354 -13.74 -2.45 -9.10
C SER A 354 -14.91 -2.94 -9.96
N SER A 355 -15.08 -4.25 -10.13
CA SER A 355 -16.25 -4.85 -10.80
C SER A 355 -17.52 -4.86 -9.94
N ALA A 356 -17.39 -4.87 -8.62
CA ALA A 356 -18.50 -4.93 -7.67
C ALA A 356 -18.75 -3.58 -6.97
N VAL A 357 -17.70 -2.80 -6.74
CA VAL A 357 -17.74 -1.50 -6.09
C VAL A 357 -17.53 -0.41 -7.13
N LYS A 358 -18.57 0.40 -7.35
CA LYS A 358 -18.52 1.56 -8.24
C LYS A 358 -17.83 2.74 -7.55
N TRP A 359 -16.52 2.68 -7.44
CA TRP A 359 -15.72 3.69 -6.73
C TRP A 359 -15.98 5.13 -7.21
N SER A 360 -16.25 5.34 -8.49
CA SER A 360 -16.57 6.68 -9.05
C SER A 360 -17.85 7.31 -8.48
N GLU A 361 -18.77 6.50 -7.93
CA GLU A 361 -20.02 6.98 -7.34
C GLU A 361 -19.85 7.29 -5.84
N ILE A 362 -18.90 6.65 -5.16
CA ILE A 362 -18.74 6.71 -3.70
C ILE A 362 -17.42 7.34 -3.23
N SER A 363 -16.60 7.86 -4.14
CA SER A 363 -15.29 8.43 -3.82
C SER A 363 -14.95 9.61 -4.71
N LEU A 364 -13.97 10.41 -4.27
CA LEU A 364 -13.38 11.48 -5.08
C LEU A 364 -11.92 11.14 -5.36
N THR A 365 -11.50 11.20 -6.63
CA THR A 365 -10.09 11.09 -6.98
C THR A 365 -9.51 12.47 -7.30
N VAL A 366 -8.41 12.83 -6.64
CA VAL A 366 -7.68 14.08 -6.88
C VAL A 366 -6.26 13.73 -7.28
N ALA A 367 -5.81 14.27 -8.42
CA ALA A 367 -4.46 14.02 -8.91
C ALA A 367 -3.41 14.54 -7.91
N GLU A 368 -2.30 13.82 -7.75
CA GLU A 368 -1.23 14.19 -6.79
C GLU A 368 -0.72 15.63 -7.02
N ARG A 369 -0.62 16.06 -8.28
CA ARG A 369 -0.20 17.42 -8.66
C ARG A 369 -1.20 18.52 -8.28
N GLU A 370 -2.46 18.17 -8.07
CA GLU A 370 -3.55 19.13 -7.78
C GLU A 370 -3.85 19.29 -6.30
N VAL A 371 -3.08 18.63 -5.43
CA VAL A 371 -3.15 18.77 -3.96
C VAL A 371 -3.13 20.23 -3.49
N GLY A 372 -2.51 21.14 -4.25
CA GLY A 372 -2.53 22.57 -3.93
C GLY A 372 -3.87 23.28 -4.06
N LYS A 373 -4.82 22.66 -4.76
CA LYS A 373 -6.18 23.16 -4.98
C LYS A 373 -7.22 22.35 -4.18
N LEU A 374 -6.77 21.47 -3.28
CA LEU A 374 -7.63 20.52 -2.57
C LEU A 374 -8.81 21.20 -1.88
N GLY A 375 -8.59 22.34 -1.21
CA GLY A 375 -9.68 23.12 -0.60
C GLY A 375 -10.78 23.52 -1.59
N GLN A 376 -10.39 24.10 -2.73
CA GLN A 376 -11.34 24.55 -3.77
C GLN A 376 -12.11 23.38 -4.39
N ILE A 377 -11.43 22.25 -4.63
CA ILE A 377 -12.04 21.04 -5.18
C ILE A 377 -13.10 20.50 -4.21
N LEU A 378 -12.75 20.37 -2.92
CA LEU A 378 -13.65 19.80 -1.91
C LEU A 378 -14.85 20.72 -1.62
N GLU A 379 -14.67 22.04 -1.64
CA GLU A 379 -15.79 22.99 -1.55
C GLU A 379 -16.74 22.88 -2.73
N HIS A 380 -16.20 22.78 -3.95
CA HIS A 380 -17.02 22.62 -5.12
C HIS A 380 -17.86 21.34 -5.04
N VAL A 381 -17.24 20.20 -4.69
CA VAL A 381 -17.93 18.92 -4.52
C VAL A 381 -18.96 18.99 -3.38
N ALA A 382 -18.62 19.60 -2.25
CA ALA A 382 -19.54 19.80 -1.13
C ALA A 382 -20.81 20.56 -1.54
N ALA A 383 -20.67 21.56 -2.41
CA ALA A 383 -21.77 22.41 -2.86
C ALA A 383 -22.63 21.77 -3.98
N THR A 384 -22.15 20.74 -4.67
CA THR A 384 -22.76 20.25 -5.92
C THR A 384 -23.12 18.77 -5.90
N ASN A 385 -22.19 17.91 -5.49
CA ASN A 385 -22.28 16.46 -5.69
C ASN A 385 -22.38 15.65 -4.38
N LEU A 386 -22.21 16.30 -3.21
CA LEU A 386 -22.05 15.59 -1.95
C LEU A 386 -23.23 14.64 -1.62
N SER A 387 -24.47 15.10 -1.83
CA SER A 387 -25.67 14.29 -1.57
C SER A 387 -25.84 13.09 -2.50
N THR A 388 -25.10 13.05 -3.62
CA THR A 388 -25.07 11.89 -4.52
C THR A 388 -24.00 10.88 -4.11
N ILE A 389 -22.94 11.34 -3.43
CA ILE A 389 -21.80 10.51 -3.04
C ILE A 389 -22.00 9.87 -1.65
N GLN A 390 -22.65 10.58 -0.73
CA GLN A 390 -23.05 10.08 0.60
C GLN A 390 -24.36 9.29 0.53
#